data_AF-A0A2E8QMR2-F1
#
_entry.id   AF-A0A2E8QMR2-F1
#
_cell.length_a   1.000
_cell.length_b   1.000
_cell.length_c   1.000
_cell.angle_alpha   90.00
_cell.angle_beta   90.00
_cell.angle_gamma   90.00
#
_symmetry.space_group_name_H-M   'P 1'
#
loop_
_entity.id
_entity.type
_entity.pdbx_description
1 polymer ?
#
loop_
_entity_poly.entity_id
_entity_poly.type
_entity_poly.pdbx_seq_one_letter_code
_entity_poly.pdbx_strand_id
1 'polypeptide(L)'
;MPFILDPQCLSCARALTRPGICGQCQQRPPGYDNAIAPLAYEDPVNEMLCALKYHQHLSFARPLAGVMVDAVITQRQKRPDILCAVPMTSRALRKRGLNQSVFIARFISRALGIPLWAALLKKTRHTDQQSTLSAKYRQSNLAGAFAC
;
A
#
# COMPACT_ATOMS: atom_id res chain seq x y z
N MET A 1 -9.09 -13.83 -8.28
CA MET A 1 -8.61 -12.68 -7.49
C MET A 1 -9.79 -11.75 -7.25
N PRO A 2 -10.05 -11.33 -6.01
CA PRO A 2 -11.17 -10.46 -5.65
C PRO A 2 -10.89 -9.01 -6.09
N PHE A 3 -11.14 -8.71 -7.36
CA PHE A 3 -10.94 -7.37 -7.89
C PHE A 3 -12.01 -6.40 -7.38
N ILE A 4 -11.61 -5.20 -6.97
CA ILE A 4 -12.57 -4.12 -6.72
C ILE A 4 -13.05 -3.64 -8.09
N LEU A 5 -14.31 -3.95 -8.40
CA LEU A 5 -14.92 -3.56 -9.67
C LEU A 5 -15.29 -2.08 -9.66
N ASP A 6 -15.20 -1.47 -10.83
CA ASP A 6 -15.63 -0.10 -11.04
C ASP A 6 -17.17 0.05 -10.94
N PRO A 7 -17.66 1.23 -10.53
CA PRO A 7 -16.91 2.46 -10.29
C PRO A 7 -16.28 2.56 -8.89
N GLN A 8 -15.09 3.16 -8.79
CA GLN A 8 -14.38 3.45 -7.54
C GLN A 8 -14.31 4.95 -7.25
N CYS A 9 -14.12 5.31 -5.98
CA CYS A 9 -13.85 6.68 -5.56
C CYS A 9 -12.53 7.17 -6.17
N LEU A 10 -12.58 8.29 -6.89
CA LEU A 10 -11.41 8.88 -7.56
C LEU A 10 -10.29 9.30 -6.58
N SER A 11 -10.61 9.48 -5.29
CA SER A 11 -9.64 9.81 -4.25
C SER A 11 -9.20 8.55 -3.48
N CYS A 12 -10.09 7.86 -2.77
CA CYS A 12 -9.70 6.76 -1.87
C CYS A 12 -9.83 5.34 -2.43
N ALA A 13 -10.20 5.18 -3.70
CA ALA A 13 -10.43 3.89 -4.37
C ALA A 13 -11.51 2.98 -3.75
N ARG A 14 -12.36 3.50 -2.85
CA ARG A 14 -13.51 2.75 -2.31
C ARG A 14 -14.49 2.43 -3.43
N ALA A 15 -15.03 1.21 -3.50
CA ALA A 15 -16.13 0.87 -4.39
C ALA A 15 -17.33 1.82 -4.21
N LEU A 16 -17.93 2.22 -5.32
CA LEU A 16 -19.09 3.10 -5.41
C LEU A 16 -20.14 2.48 -6.35
N THR A 17 -21.35 3.02 -6.30
CA THR A 17 -22.41 2.68 -7.26
C THR A 17 -22.38 3.58 -8.50
N ARG A 18 -21.69 4.73 -8.42
CA ARG A 18 -21.53 5.71 -9.51
C ARG A 18 -20.13 6.32 -9.47
N PRO A 19 -19.57 6.74 -10.62
CA PRO A 19 -18.28 7.44 -10.65
C PRO A 19 -18.30 8.73 -9.82
N GLY A 20 -17.19 9.05 -9.16
CA GLY A 20 -17.04 10.32 -8.45
C GLY A 20 -16.20 10.22 -7.17
N ILE A 21 -16.34 11.22 -6.31
CA ILE A 21 -15.70 11.27 -4.99
C ILE A 21 -16.74 10.84 -3.95
N CYS A 22 -16.38 9.93 -3.04
CA CYS A 22 -17.28 9.47 -1.99
C CYS A 22 -17.55 10.56 -0.94
N GLY A 23 -18.68 10.49 -0.23
CA GLY A 23 -19.06 11.51 0.77
C GLY A 23 -18.00 11.76 1.86
N GLN A 24 -17.27 10.72 2.27
CA GLN A 24 -16.18 10.87 3.25
C GLN A 24 -15.02 11.70 2.70
N CYS A 25 -14.60 11.45 1.46
CA CYS A 25 -13.54 12.22 0.81
C CYS A 25 -13.97 13.66 0.49
N GLN A 26 -15.26 13.90 0.23
CA GLN A 26 -15.79 15.26 0.05
C GLN A 26 -15.74 16.07 1.35
N GLN A 27 -16.16 15.47 2.47
CA GLN A 27 -16.17 16.15 3.77
C GLN A 27 -14.77 16.31 4.38
N ARG A 28 -13.91 15.30 4.19
CA ARG A 28 -12.55 15.27 4.74
C ARG A 28 -11.58 14.73 3.69
N PRO A 29 -11.08 15.60 2.79
CA PRO A 29 -10.09 15.23 1.80
C PRO A 29 -8.87 14.57 2.45
N PRO A 30 -8.36 13.46 1.90
CA PRO A 30 -7.14 12.84 2.41
C PRO A 30 -5.91 13.67 2.06
N GLY A 31 -4.79 13.44 2.76
CA GLY A 31 -3.50 14.08 2.49
C GLY A 31 -2.73 13.49 1.29
N TYR A 32 -3.45 12.92 0.31
CA TYR A 32 -2.90 12.36 -0.92
C TYR A 32 -3.85 12.69 -2.08
N ASP A 33 -3.33 12.75 -3.30
CA ASP A 33 -4.12 13.10 -4.49
C ASP A 33 -5.13 11.99 -4.82
N ASN A 34 -4.64 10.75 -4.88
CA ASN A 34 -5.47 9.58 -5.14
C ASN A 34 -4.81 8.28 -4.63
N ALA A 35 -5.62 7.23 -4.56
CA ALA A 35 -5.23 5.87 -4.22
C ALA A 35 -5.58 4.91 -5.37
N ILE A 36 -4.83 3.82 -5.48
CA ILE A 36 -5.10 2.72 -6.42
C ILE A 36 -5.19 1.44 -5.58
N ALA A 37 -6.36 0.80 -5.58
CA ALA A 37 -6.64 -0.40 -4.80
C ALA A 37 -7.34 -1.44 -5.69
N PRO A 38 -6.58 -2.23 -6.48
CA PRO A 38 -7.19 -3.14 -7.45
C PRO A 38 -7.86 -4.37 -6.82
N LEU A 39 -7.58 -4.68 -5.55
CA LEU A 39 -8.02 -5.89 -4.88
C LEU A 39 -8.73 -5.58 -3.57
N ALA A 40 -9.81 -6.32 -3.29
CA ALA A 40 -10.43 -6.33 -1.98
C ALA A 40 -9.56 -7.12 -0.99
N TYR A 41 -9.58 -6.72 0.28
CA TYR A 41 -8.85 -7.42 1.34
C TYR A 41 -9.69 -8.59 1.87
N GLU A 42 -9.85 -9.62 1.04
CA GLU A 42 -10.60 -10.85 1.31
C GLU A 42 -9.86 -12.05 0.73
N ASP A 43 -10.35 -13.26 0.97
CA ASP A 43 -9.69 -14.48 0.47
C ASP A 43 -9.59 -14.50 -1.07
N PRO A 44 -8.44 -14.88 -1.65
CA PRO A 44 -7.20 -15.33 -1.02
C PRO A 44 -6.16 -14.21 -0.77
N VAL A 45 -6.50 -12.93 -1.00
CA VAL A 45 -5.55 -11.81 -0.97
C VAL A 45 -5.04 -11.50 0.43
N ASN A 46 -5.93 -11.52 1.42
CA ASN A 46 -5.58 -11.44 2.84
C ASN A 46 -4.55 -12.52 3.24
N GLU A 47 -4.73 -13.78 2.82
CA GLU A 47 -3.83 -14.91 3.10
C GLU A 47 -2.48 -14.72 2.41
N MET A 48 -2.47 -14.36 1.13
CA MET A 48 -1.24 -14.04 0.39
C MET A 48 -0.46 -12.91 1.07
N LEU A 49 -1.14 -11.86 1.51
CA LEU A 49 -0.52 -10.74 2.22
C LEU A 49 -0.01 -11.16 3.61
N CYS A 50 -0.73 -12.01 4.32
CA CYS A 50 -0.28 -12.59 5.60
C CYS A 50 0.95 -13.49 5.41
N ALA A 51 0.94 -14.38 4.42
CA ALA A 51 2.05 -15.25 4.04
C ALA A 51 3.31 -14.44 3.70
N LEU A 52 3.15 -13.34 2.95
CA LEU A 52 4.25 -12.44 2.65
C LEU A 52 4.78 -11.69 3.90
N LYS A 53 3.88 -11.22 4.77
CA LYS A 53 4.21 -10.44 5.98
C LYS A 53 4.88 -11.26 7.07
N TYR A 54 4.48 -12.51 7.26
CA TYR A 54 4.83 -13.29 8.46
C TYR A 54 5.55 -14.62 8.16
N HIS A 55 5.36 -15.19 6.96
CA HIS A 55 5.88 -16.51 6.62
C HIS A 55 6.95 -16.46 5.51
N GLN A 56 7.39 -15.27 5.11
CA GLN A 56 8.44 -15.06 4.09
C GLN A 56 8.16 -15.75 2.74
N HIS A 57 6.89 -15.94 2.38
CA HIS A 57 6.52 -16.45 1.05
C HIS A 57 6.66 -15.35 -0.01
N LEU A 58 7.91 -15.06 -0.38
CA LEU A 58 8.28 -14.00 -1.33
C LEU A 58 7.74 -14.23 -2.74
N SER A 59 7.35 -15.47 -3.07
CA SER A 59 6.71 -15.84 -4.33
C SER A 59 5.42 -15.05 -4.59
N PHE A 60 4.71 -14.61 -3.53
CA PHE A 60 3.50 -13.78 -3.67
C PHE A 60 3.77 -12.32 -4.02
N ALA A 61 5.00 -11.82 -3.85
CA ALA A 61 5.29 -10.41 -4.12
C ALA A 61 5.19 -10.06 -5.62
N ARG A 62 5.67 -10.94 -6.50
CA ARG A 62 5.62 -10.72 -7.95
C ARG A 62 4.20 -10.66 -8.52
N PRO A 63 3.28 -11.62 -8.23
CA PRO A 63 1.90 -11.53 -8.72
C PRO A 63 1.15 -10.33 -8.13
N LEU A 64 1.35 -10.01 -6.84
CA LEU A 64 0.74 -8.82 -6.24
C LEU A 64 1.24 -7.52 -6.89
N ALA A 65 2.55 -7.43 -7.19
CA ALA A 65 3.11 -6.32 -7.93
C ALA A 65 2.56 -6.22 -9.35
N GLY A 66 2.38 -7.35 -10.05
CA GLY A 66 1.78 -7.40 -11.38
C GLY A 66 0.38 -6.78 -11.41
N VAL A 67 -0.47 -7.17 -10.46
CA VAL A 67 -1.83 -6.59 -10.35
C VAL A 67 -1.79 -5.07 -10.11
N MET A 68 -0.85 -4.57 -9.30
CA MET A 68 -0.69 -3.13 -9.09
C MET A 68 -0.20 -2.41 -10.36
N VAL A 69 0.72 -3.02 -11.12
CA VAL A 69 1.22 -2.49 -12.39
C VAL A 69 0.10 -2.38 -13.41
N ASP A 70 -0.69 -3.45 -13.57
CA ASP A 70 -1.82 -3.49 -14.50
C ASP A 70 -2.86 -2.42 -14.15
N ALA A 71 -3.13 -2.22 -12.85
CA ALA A 71 -4.04 -1.19 -12.38
C ALA A 71 -3.55 0.23 -12.70
N VAL A 72 -2.26 0.51 -12.45
CA VAL A 72 -1.64 1.81 -12.76
C VAL A 72 -1.68 2.10 -14.26
N ILE A 73 -1.39 1.10 -15.09
CA ILE A 73 -1.44 1.22 -16.56
C ILE A 73 -2.87 1.48 -17.04
N THR A 74 -3.83 0.71 -16.53
CA THR A 74 -5.24 0.78 -16.94
C THR A 74 -5.86 2.14 -16.61
N GLN A 75 -5.54 2.71 -15.45
CA GLN A 75 -6.06 4.02 -15.04
C GLN A 75 -5.41 5.20 -15.79
N ARG A 76 -4.38 4.95 -16.61
CA ARG A 76 -3.67 5.95 -17.44
C ARG A 76 -3.25 7.21 -16.68
N GLN A 77 -2.92 7.06 -15.39
CA GLN A 77 -2.50 8.18 -14.58
C GLN A 77 -1.08 8.63 -14.93
N LYS A 78 -0.78 9.91 -14.67
CA LYS A 78 0.59 10.41 -14.75
C LYS A 78 1.46 9.60 -13.80
N ARG A 79 2.57 9.06 -14.31
CA ARG A 79 3.53 8.33 -13.49
C ARG A 79 4.21 9.30 -12.52
N PRO A 80 4.44 8.90 -11.26
CA PRO A 80 5.23 9.70 -10.32
C PRO A 80 6.71 9.67 -10.74
N ASP A 81 7.45 10.70 -10.33
CA ASP A 81 8.89 10.80 -10.59
C ASP A 81 9.71 9.79 -9.77
N ILE A 82 9.20 9.44 -8.58
CA ILE A 82 9.87 8.55 -7.62
C ILE A 82 8.85 7.61 -6.99
N LEU A 83 9.25 6.35 -6.81
CA LEU A 83 8.55 5.37 -5.97
C LEU A 83 9.27 5.26 -4.62
N CYS A 84 8.52 5.34 -3.53
CA CYS A 84 9.03 5.03 -2.19
C CYS A 84 8.25 3.86 -1.57
N ALA A 85 8.85 3.20 -0.58
CA ALA A 85 8.23 2.11 0.14
C ALA A 85 8.07 2.49 1.61
N VAL A 86 6.96 2.08 2.23
CA VAL A 86 6.74 2.31 3.67
C VAL A 86 7.84 1.58 4.46
N PRO A 87 8.60 2.29 5.32
CA PRO A 87 9.71 1.71 6.05
C PRO A 87 9.26 0.86 7.24
N MET A 88 10.13 -0.04 7.65
CA MET A 88 10.03 -0.78 8.91
C MET A 88 11.13 -0.29 9.86
N THR A 89 10.93 -0.44 11.18
CA THR A 89 12.02 -0.21 12.15
C THR A 89 13.08 -1.28 12.01
N SER A 90 14.33 -0.98 12.38
CA SER A 90 15.44 -1.94 12.32
C SER A 90 15.16 -3.20 13.15
N ARG A 91 14.48 -3.07 14.30
CA ARG A 91 14.03 -4.20 15.12
C ARG A 91 13.05 -5.10 14.37
N ALA A 92 12.05 -4.51 13.70
CA ALA A 92 11.07 -5.25 12.94
C ALA A 92 11.68 -5.91 11.69
N LEU A 93 12.62 -5.22 11.02
CA LEU A 93 13.35 -5.77 9.88
C LEU A 93 14.18 -6.99 10.29
N ARG A 94 14.90 -6.94 11.41
CA ARG A 94 15.63 -8.09 11.95
C ARG A 94 14.71 -9.29 12.25
N LYS A 95 13.52 -9.03 12.80
CA LYS A 95 12.54 -10.10 13.10
C LYS A 95 11.93 -10.69 11.83
N ARG A 96 11.60 -9.86 10.83
CA ARG A 96 10.91 -10.31 9.60
C ARG A 96 11.86 -10.73 8.48
N GLY A 97 13.14 -10.40 8.56
CA GLY A 97 14.17 -10.67 7.54
C GLY A 97 14.18 -9.68 6.37
N LEU A 98 13.00 -9.20 5.93
CA LEU A 98 12.86 -8.34 4.76
C LEU A 98 11.73 -7.31 4.96
N ASN A 99 11.85 -6.14 4.32
CA ASN A 99 10.74 -5.20 4.15
C ASN A 99 9.93 -5.59 2.90
N GLN A 100 8.75 -6.18 3.12
CA GLN A 100 7.84 -6.64 2.07
C GLN A 100 7.45 -5.52 1.10
N SER A 101 7.24 -4.30 1.62
CA SER A 101 6.88 -3.14 0.80
C SER A 101 8.00 -2.78 -0.18
N VAL A 102 9.26 -2.82 0.27
CA VAL A 102 10.43 -2.61 -0.62
C VAL A 102 10.51 -3.71 -1.67
N PHE A 103 10.21 -4.95 -1.28
CA PHE A 103 10.29 -6.08 -2.20
C PHE A 103 9.25 -6.02 -3.31
N ILE A 104 7.99 -5.70 -2.98
CA ILE A 104 6.93 -5.43 -3.97
C ILE A 104 7.33 -4.21 -4.84
N ALA A 105 7.78 -3.12 -4.22
CA ALA A 105 8.13 -1.89 -4.93
C ALA A 105 9.25 -2.10 -5.97
N ARG A 106 10.19 -3.04 -5.76
CA ARG A 106 11.23 -3.38 -6.76
C ARG A 106 10.63 -3.93 -8.04
N PHE A 107 9.60 -4.78 -7.95
CA PHE A 107 8.92 -5.30 -9.14
C PHE A 107 8.15 -4.20 -9.87
N ILE A 108 7.44 -3.34 -9.13
CA ILE A 108 6.69 -2.21 -9.69
C ILE A 108 7.64 -1.21 -10.38
N SER A 109 8.73 -0.84 -9.71
CA SER A 109 9.76 0.06 -10.22
C SER A 109 10.32 -0.41 -11.56
N ARG A 110 10.70 -1.70 -11.65
CA ARG A 110 11.21 -2.29 -12.89
C ARG A 110 10.16 -2.30 -14.00
N ALA A 111 8.92 -2.66 -13.69
CA ALA A 111 7.86 -2.77 -14.69
C ALA A 111 7.41 -1.41 -15.24
N LEU A 112 7.36 -0.38 -14.40
CA LEU A 112 6.91 0.96 -14.78
C LEU A 112 8.05 1.93 -15.17
N GLY A 113 9.31 1.53 -14.96
CA GLY A 113 10.48 2.38 -15.21
C GLY A 113 10.59 3.56 -14.24
N ILE A 114 10.05 3.45 -13.02
CA ILE A 114 10.04 4.52 -12.02
C ILE A 114 11.19 4.27 -11.02
N PRO A 115 12.08 5.23 -10.74
CA PRO A 115 13.14 5.10 -9.75
C PRO A 115 12.60 4.76 -8.34
N LEU A 116 13.15 3.70 -7.72
CA LEU A 116 12.80 3.32 -6.34
C LEU A 116 13.78 3.92 -5.33
N TRP A 117 13.29 4.83 -4.49
CA TRP A 117 14.04 5.39 -3.36
C TRP A 117 13.60 4.72 -2.05
N ALA A 118 14.07 3.50 -1.83
CA ALA A 118 13.65 2.65 -0.70
C ALA A 118 14.01 3.22 0.69
N ALA A 119 14.97 4.15 0.77
CA ALA A 119 15.44 4.77 2.01
C ALA A 119 14.97 6.22 2.20
N LEU A 120 14.10 6.74 1.31
CA LEU A 120 13.58 8.09 1.39
C LEU A 120 12.78 8.32 2.67
N LEU A 121 11.97 7.33 3.07
CA LEU A 121 11.21 7.39 4.31
C LEU A 121 11.92 6.57 5.39
N LYS A 122 11.99 7.12 6.60
CA LYS A 122 12.50 6.44 7.79
C LYS A 122 11.43 6.33 8.85
N LYS A 123 11.30 5.15 9.45
CA LYS A 123 10.44 4.95 10.63
C LYS A 123 11.26 5.23 11.89
N THR A 124 11.06 6.39 12.49
CA THR A 124 11.91 6.94 13.56
C THR A 124 11.59 6.39 14.94
N ARG A 125 10.34 5.95 15.17
CA ARG A 125 9.91 5.35 16.44
C ARG A 125 9.26 3.99 16.27
N HIS A 126 9.34 3.19 17.32
CA HIS A 126 8.54 1.97 17.42
C HIS A 126 7.06 2.31 17.62
N THR A 127 6.20 1.52 16.98
CA THR A 127 4.74 1.65 17.08
C THR A 127 4.17 0.26 17.30
N ASP A 128 3.06 0.15 18.01
CA ASP A 128 2.38 -1.15 18.17
C ASP A 128 1.90 -1.69 16.83
N GLN A 129 1.64 -2.99 16.77
CA GLN A 129 1.16 -3.64 15.56
C GLN A 129 -0.22 -3.10 15.21
N GLN A 130 -0.34 -2.48 14.04
CA GLN A 130 -1.61 -1.86 13.60
C GLN A 130 -2.79 -2.85 13.52
N SER A 131 -2.51 -4.14 13.32
CA SER A 131 -3.50 -5.21 13.31
C SER A 131 -4.16 -5.44 14.67
N THR A 132 -3.50 -5.11 15.78
CA THR A 132 -4.05 -5.28 17.14
C THR A 132 -4.76 -4.03 17.64
N LEU A 133 -4.80 -2.96 16.85
CA LEU A 133 -5.38 -1.67 17.23
C LEU A 133 -6.72 -1.42 16.55
N SER A 134 -7.65 -0.82 17.31
CA SER A 134 -8.91 -0.30 16.77
C SER A 134 -8.66 0.89 15.84
N ALA A 135 -9.61 1.17 14.94
CA ALA A 135 -9.51 2.25 13.96
C ALA A 135 -9.13 3.61 14.59
N LYS A 136 -9.68 3.93 15.78
CA LYS A 136 -9.40 5.16 16.53
C LYS A 136 -7.93 5.27 16.92
N TYR A 137 -7.30 4.18 17.34
CA TYR A 137 -5.91 4.18 17.82
C TYR A 137 -4.87 4.03 16.72
N ARG A 138 -5.27 3.59 15.52
CA ARG A 138 -4.33 3.43 14.39
C ARG A 138 -3.64 4.74 14.03
N GLN A 139 -4.40 5.84 14.00
CA GLN A 139 -3.88 7.16 13.60
C GLN A 139 -2.90 7.73 14.63
N SER A 140 -3.25 7.72 15.92
CA SER A 140 -2.35 8.21 16.97
C SER A 140 -1.08 7.36 17.09
N ASN A 141 -1.17 6.05 16.84
CA ASN A 141 -0.02 5.17 16.81
C ASN A 141 0.97 5.50 15.67
N LEU A 142 0.54 6.11 14.56
CA LEU A 142 1.42 6.52 13.45
C LEU A 142 1.84 8.00 13.49
N ALA A 143 1.19 8.84 14.29
CA ALA A 143 1.50 10.27 14.37
C ALA A 143 2.99 10.49 14.70
N GLY A 144 3.71 11.24 13.86
CA GLY A 144 5.14 11.50 14.04
C GLY A 144 6.05 10.24 13.98
N ALA A 145 5.56 9.10 13.46
CA ALA A 145 6.35 7.87 13.39
C ALA A 145 7.29 7.79 12.19
N PHE A 146 7.13 8.70 11.22
CA PHE A 146 7.88 8.72 9.97
C PHE A 146 8.55 10.08 9.76
N ALA A 147 9.70 10.06 9.11
CA ALA A 147 10.44 11.23 8.65
C ALA A 147 11.00 10.98 7.24
N CYS A 148 11.34 12.06 6.52
CA CYS A 148 12.05 12.04 5.25
C CYS A 148 13.38 12.77 5.39
#